data_AF-A0A011P5A3-F1
#
_entry.id   AF-A0A011P5A3-F1
#
_cell.length_a   1.000
_cell.length_b   1.000
_cell.length_c   1.000
_cell.angle_alpha   90.00
_cell.angle_beta   90.00
_cell.angle_gamma   90.00
#
_symmetry.space_group_name_H-M   'P 1'
#
loop_
_entity.id
_entity.type
_entity.pdbx_description
1 polymer ?
#
loop_
_entity_poly.entity_id
_entity_poly.type
_entity_poly.pdbx_seq_one_letter_code
_entity_poly.pdbx_strand_id
1 'polypeptide(L)'
;MPRAALTRKIEHAAQQVSTRHHLRNGDARKMDFLTPASVDLVPTSPPYWTLKEYDDAEGQLGDIGGYEAFLDELDKVWRDCFDALVPGGRLICVVGDVCLSRRRNLGVHEVVPLHASIQERCRRIGFTNLAPIIWHKIANAAFESSGNGGGFLGKPYEPNAVIKNDIECILMLRKPGGYRTPTAPKRLLSVIPEALHRAWFQQVWTGLTGASTREHPAPYPVELAERLVRMFSFVGDTVLDPFMGTGTTAVAAAKWGAQQHRRRDQPRVRGTGAPPLRARCEPPVLGRRAGDCRCRPTARPGARGGGVIRDLEAAIDGLLSRPATSTLRLQDLADLLKSLLDRAGLPGVRGGSSGELSVPGLSRPKNWDIAYEFAGKFRLLVSLKSMLKNISGSVPNRIDDLQSELANVQQLRSEIVIGYVVLLDVVEDKARKEDGEMWSDWFEQALRRLAIRKAPLWNPGLMEGLWFIRFDGRRASGERLVDPTRVEREGGEFIRALLCELQLREPAVELRQPLDCNGLNSLAR
;
A
#
# COMPACT_ATOMS: atom_id res chain seq x y z
N MET A 1 -1.96 29.10 5.19
CA MET A 1 -2.88 27.99 4.85
C MET A 1 -2.14 26.66 5.03
N PRO A 2 -2.77 25.61 5.58
CA PRO A 2 -2.17 24.28 5.64
C PRO A 2 -1.79 23.79 4.23
N ARG A 3 -0.64 23.13 4.08
CA ARG A 3 -0.11 22.66 2.78
C ARG A 3 -1.14 21.83 2.00
N ALA A 4 -1.88 20.95 2.69
CA ALA A 4 -2.95 20.13 2.10
C ALA A 4 -4.16 20.93 1.59
N ALA A 5 -4.44 22.11 2.16
CA ALA A 5 -5.51 22.98 1.67
C ALA A 5 -5.08 23.74 0.40
N LEU A 6 -3.80 24.14 0.32
CA LEU A 6 -3.24 24.77 -0.87
C LEU A 6 -3.20 23.80 -2.05
N THR A 7 -2.74 22.56 -1.84
CA THR A 7 -2.70 21.55 -2.91
C THR A 7 -4.09 21.24 -3.45
N ARG A 8 -5.11 21.12 -2.60
CA ARG A 8 -6.49 20.93 -3.05
C ARG A 8 -7.02 22.08 -3.91
N LYS A 9 -6.66 23.33 -3.58
CA LYS A 9 -7.01 24.49 -4.41
C LYS A 9 -6.33 24.45 -5.78
N ILE A 10 -5.06 24.03 -5.82
CA ILE A 10 -4.32 23.86 -7.07
C ILE A 10 -4.97 22.77 -7.94
N GLU A 11 -5.30 21.62 -7.36
CA GLU A 11 -5.98 20.54 -8.09
C GLU A 11 -7.33 20.98 -8.64
N HIS A 12 -8.13 21.69 -7.83
CA HIS A 12 -9.38 22.25 -8.29
C HIS A 12 -9.17 23.25 -9.44
N ALA A 13 -8.18 24.15 -9.34
CA ALA A 13 -7.88 25.09 -10.40
C ALA A 13 -7.43 24.41 -11.70
N ALA A 14 -6.65 23.33 -11.62
CA ALA A 14 -6.23 22.54 -12.77
C ALA A 14 -7.42 21.90 -13.51
N GLN A 15 -8.41 21.40 -12.75
CA GLN A 15 -9.64 20.81 -13.30
C GLN A 15 -10.57 21.83 -13.99
N GLN A 16 -10.41 23.12 -13.71
CA GLN A 16 -11.19 24.20 -14.34
C GLN A 16 -10.54 24.73 -15.64
N VAL A 17 -9.35 24.24 -16.01
CA VAL A 17 -8.69 24.68 -17.24
C VAL A 17 -9.43 24.14 -18.45
N SER A 18 -9.89 25.04 -19.33
CA SER A 18 -10.55 24.67 -20.57
C SER A 18 -9.60 23.86 -21.48
N THR A 19 -10.07 22.71 -21.92
CA THR A 19 -9.34 21.77 -22.79
C THR A 19 -10.10 21.52 -24.08
N ARG A 20 -9.39 21.13 -25.13
CA ARG A 20 -9.97 20.68 -26.40
C ARG A 20 -9.60 19.22 -26.59
N HIS A 21 -10.56 18.44 -27.09
CA HIS A 21 -10.40 17.01 -27.31
C HIS A 21 -10.90 16.65 -28.69
N HIS A 22 -10.07 15.92 -29.43
CA HIS A 22 -10.37 15.49 -30.79
C HIS A 22 -10.26 13.97 -30.87
N LEU A 23 -11.38 13.32 -31.22
CA LEU A 23 -11.41 11.90 -31.56
C LEU A 23 -11.38 11.76 -33.08
N ARG A 24 -10.53 10.88 -33.58
CA ARG A 24 -10.46 10.54 -35.01
C ARG A 24 -10.68 9.05 -35.18
N ASN A 25 -11.66 8.69 -35.99
CA ASN A 25 -11.83 7.32 -36.44
C ASN A 25 -10.92 7.10 -37.66
N GLY A 26 -9.97 6.17 -37.54
CA GLY A 26 -8.99 5.88 -38.59
C GLY A 26 -7.96 4.84 -38.16
N ASP A 27 -7.11 4.45 -39.11
CA ASP A 27 -6.05 3.45 -38.89
C ASP A 27 -4.84 4.09 -38.18
N ALA A 28 -4.51 3.60 -36.98
CA ALA A 28 -3.40 4.09 -36.18
C ALA A 28 -2.02 3.91 -36.85
N ARG A 29 -1.90 3.05 -37.87
CA ARG A 29 -0.67 2.90 -38.68
C ARG A 29 -0.41 4.06 -39.63
N LYS A 30 -1.36 4.98 -39.77
CA LYS A 30 -1.27 6.16 -40.64
C LYS A 30 -1.68 7.39 -39.85
N MET A 31 -0.74 7.98 -39.11
CA MET A 31 -0.97 9.22 -38.35
C MET A 31 -0.32 10.44 -39.01
N ASP A 32 -0.42 10.54 -40.33
CA ASP A 32 0.11 11.63 -41.18
C ASP A 32 -0.42 13.03 -40.80
N PHE A 33 -1.56 13.08 -40.13
CA PHE A 33 -2.14 14.31 -39.61
C PHE A 33 -1.42 14.89 -38.39
N LEU A 34 -0.55 14.12 -37.73
CA LEU A 34 0.24 14.58 -36.60
C LEU A 34 1.39 15.45 -37.10
N THR A 35 1.50 16.65 -36.55
CA THR A 35 2.68 17.48 -36.78
C THR A 35 3.86 16.92 -35.96
N PRO A 36 5.09 16.85 -36.51
CA PRO A 36 6.26 16.47 -35.73
C PRO A 36 6.43 17.35 -34.49
N ALA A 37 6.87 16.76 -33.38
CA ALA A 37 7.06 17.44 -32.09
C ALA A 37 5.85 18.28 -31.62
N SER A 38 4.63 17.74 -31.77
CA SER A 38 3.37 18.36 -31.33
C SER A 38 2.69 17.68 -30.14
N VAL A 39 3.18 16.49 -29.75
CA VAL A 39 2.64 15.66 -28.68
C VAL A 39 3.61 15.61 -27.50
N ASP A 40 3.10 15.73 -26.29
CA ASP A 40 3.89 15.73 -25.06
C ASP A 40 3.98 14.34 -24.42
N LEU A 41 2.89 13.59 -24.47
CA LEU A 41 2.74 12.29 -23.81
C LEU A 41 1.86 11.36 -24.65
N VAL A 42 2.26 10.09 -24.78
CA VAL A 42 1.48 9.04 -25.44
C VAL A 42 1.20 7.89 -24.46
N PRO A 43 0.16 7.95 -23.62
CA PRO A 43 -0.29 6.81 -22.83
C PRO A 43 -1.21 5.93 -23.68
N THR A 44 -0.90 4.65 -23.81
CA THR A 44 -1.69 3.74 -24.65
C THR A 44 -1.54 2.28 -24.22
N SER A 45 -2.38 1.42 -24.78
CA SER A 45 -2.29 -0.04 -24.69
C SER A 45 -2.44 -0.60 -26.10
N PRO A 46 -1.50 -1.41 -26.62
CA PRO A 46 -1.62 -1.98 -27.94
C PRO A 46 -2.78 -2.99 -27.99
N PRO A 47 -3.37 -3.24 -29.16
CA PRO A 47 -4.30 -4.34 -29.33
C PRO A 47 -3.59 -5.67 -29.04
N TYR A 48 -4.26 -6.61 -28.38
CA TYR A 48 -3.69 -7.92 -28.06
C TYR A 48 -3.60 -8.80 -29.32
N TRP A 49 -2.44 -9.42 -29.54
CA TRP A 49 -2.21 -10.40 -30.62
C TRP A 49 -3.05 -11.67 -30.37
N THR A 50 -3.90 -12.04 -31.34
CA THR A 50 -4.62 -13.33 -31.45
C THR A 50 -5.57 -13.74 -30.30
N LEU A 51 -5.72 -12.93 -29.25
CA LEU A 51 -6.45 -13.34 -28.04
C LEU A 51 -7.92 -12.89 -27.97
N LYS A 52 -8.32 -11.89 -28.76
CA LYS A 52 -9.68 -11.33 -28.76
C LYS A 52 -10.10 -10.83 -30.15
N GLU A 53 -11.26 -11.29 -30.62
CA GLU A 53 -11.96 -10.72 -31.77
C GLU A 53 -12.48 -9.33 -31.37
N TYR A 54 -12.08 -8.29 -32.11
CA TYR A 54 -12.72 -6.96 -32.05
C TYR A 54 -13.75 -6.89 -33.19
N ASP A 55 -14.77 -6.03 -33.11
CA ASP A 55 -15.88 -5.95 -34.08
C ASP A 55 -15.41 -5.94 -35.55
N ASP A 56 -15.99 -6.82 -36.39
CA ASP A 56 -15.67 -7.11 -37.80
C ASP A 56 -15.33 -5.86 -38.66
N ALA A 57 -14.07 -5.44 -38.63
CA ALA A 57 -13.54 -4.38 -39.48
C ALA A 57 -12.34 -4.92 -40.25
N GLU A 58 -12.37 -4.82 -41.58
CA GLU A 58 -11.26 -5.26 -42.44
C GLU A 58 -9.94 -4.58 -42.02
N GLY A 59 -8.90 -5.38 -41.73
CA GLY A 59 -7.55 -4.88 -41.46
C GLY A 59 -7.14 -4.74 -39.98
N GLN A 60 -7.82 -5.42 -39.06
CA GLN A 60 -7.46 -5.45 -37.64
C GLN A 60 -6.05 -6.00 -37.37
N LEU A 61 -5.32 -5.33 -36.48
CA LEU A 61 -3.98 -5.74 -36.04
C LEU A 61 -3.98 -7.07 -35.27
N GLY A 62 -5.09 -7.42 -34.61
CA GLY A 62 -5.22 -8.65 -33.81
C GLY A 62 -5.26 -9.95 -34.63
N ASP A 63 -5.54 -9.86 -35.94
CA ASP A 63 -5.80 -10.99 -36.84
C ASP A 63 -4.60 -11.35 -37.75
N ILE A 64 -3.44 -10.72 -37.49
CA ILE A 64 -2.21 -10.99 -38.26
C ILE A 64 -1.63 -12.33 -37.81
N GLY A 65 -1.59 -13.31 -38.73
CA GLY A 65 -1.23 -14.71 -38.46
C GLY A 65 0.20 -14.99 -37.96
N GLY A 66 1.05 -13.97 -37.80
CA GLY A 66 2.42 -14.12 -37.29
C GLY A 66 2.81 -13.03 -36.30
N TYR A 67 3.43 -13.41 -35.18
CA TYR A 67 3.85 -12.51 -34.10
C TYR A 67 4.77 -11.39 -34.60
N GLU A 68 5.75 -11.71 -35.44
CA GLU A 68 6.68 -10.71 -35.99
C GLU A 68 5.98 -9.73 -36.93
N ALA A 69 5.05 -10.20 -37.77
CA ALA A 69 4.27 -9.33 -38.63
C ALA A 69 3.36 -8.39 -37.83
N PHE A 70 2.77 -8.88 -36.72
CA PHE A 70 2.05 -8.03 -35.79
C PHE A 70 2.95 -6.94 -35.18
N LEU A 71 4.16 -7.29 -34.74
CA LEU A 71 5.12 -6.33 -34.23
C LEU A 71 5.58 -5.33 -35.31
N ASP A 72 5.74 -5.75 -36.55
CA ASP A 72 6.08 -4.87 -37.68
C ASP A 72 4.99 -3.81 -37.95
N GLU A 73 3.72 -4.17 -37.78
CA GLU A 73 2.62 -3.21 -37.87
C GLU A 73 2.58 -2.25 -36.67
N LEU A 74 2.86 -2.73 -35.45
CA LEU A 74 3.00 -1.87 -34.27
C LEU A 74 4.16 -0.87 -34.43
N ASP A 75 5.27 -1.29 -35.03
CA ASP A 75 6.43 -0.42 -35.27
C ASP A 75 6.10 0.79 -36.15
N LYS A 76 5.12 0.68 -37.06
CA LYS A 76 4.63 1.83 -37.84
C LYS A 76 4.02 2.89 -36.91
N VAL A 77 3.19 2.46 -35.96
CA VAL A 77 2.55 3.33 -34.96
C VAL A 77 3.60 3.95 -34.03
N TRP A 78 4.59 3.16 -33.59
CA TRP A 78 5.66 3.62 -32.71
C TRP A 78 6.58 4.66 -33.38
N ARG A 79 6.83 4.54 -34.69
CA ARG A 79 7.57 5.54 -35.47
C ARG A 79 6.80 6.86 -35.55
N ASP A 80 5.53 6.82 -35.90
CA ASP A 80 4.69 8.03 -35.94
C ASP A 80 4.59 8.70 -34.55
N CYS A 81 4.48 7.90 -33.48
CA CYS A 81 4.53 8.41 -32.10
C CYS A 81 5.88 9.05 -31.78
N PHE A 82 6.99 8.42 -32.20
CA PHE A 82 8.33 8.96 -32.00
C PHE A 82 8.47 10.32 -32.68
N ASP A 83 8.02 10.46 -33.92
CA ASP A 83 8.10 11.71 -34.68
C ASP A 83 7.22 12.81 -34.08
N ALA A 84 5.98 12.47 -33.71
CA ALA A 84 5.04 13.39 -33.11
C ALA A 84 5.46 13.87 -31.71
N LEU A 85 6.21 13.08 -30.94
CA LEU A 85 6.65 13.45 -29.60
C LEU A 85 7.65 14.62 -29.61
N VAL A 86 7.49 15.55 -28.67
CA VAL A 86 8.50 16.57 -28.35
C VAL A 86 9.76 15.92 -27.74
N PRO A 87 10.96 16.52 -27.87
CA PRO A 87 12.13 16.07 -27.13
C PRO A 87 11.88 16.00 -25.62
N GLY A 88 12.23 14.87 -25.00
CA GLY A 88 11.96 14.60 -23.59
C GLY A 88 10.53 14.13 -23.29
N GLY A 89 9.62 14.14 -24.27
CA GLY A 89 8.30 13.51 -24.20
C GLY A 89 8.39 11.98 -24.14
N ARG A 90 7.28 11.33 -23.77
CA ARG A 90 7.28 9.88 -23.50
C ARG A 90 6.14 9.15 -24.19
N LEU A 91 6.46 7.98 -24.74
CA LEU A 91 5.52 6.90 -25.00
C LEU A 91 5.44 6.03 -23.75
N ILE A 92 4.22 5.81 -23.27
CA ILE A 92 3.91 4.93 -22.15
C ILE A 92 2.98 3.83 -22.67
N CYS A 93 3.48 2.62 -22.74
CA CYS A 93 2.78 1.47 -23.30
C CYS A 93 2.44 0.50 -22.18
N VAL A 94 1.15 0.39 -21.85
CA VAL A 94 0.60 -0.59 -20.90
C VAL A 94 0.39 -1.90 -21.67
N VAL A 95 1.07 -2.96 -21.28
CA VAL A 95 1.03 -4.23 -22.01
C VAL A 95 1.19 -5.43 -21.09
N GLY A 96 0.29 -6.40 -21.23
CA GLY A 96 0.42 -7.72 -20.62
C GLY A 96 1.02 -8.71 -21.60
N ASP A 97 1.85 -9.63 -21.09
CA ASP A 97 2.35 -10.73 -21.91
C ASP A 97 1.24 -11.71 -22.28
N VAL A 98 1.33 -12.25 -23.49
CA VAL A 98 0.27 -13.06 -24.11
C VAL A 98 0.44 -14.50 -23.64
N CYS A 99 -0.49 -14.96 -22.80
CA CYS A 99 -0.49 -16.33 -22.29
C CYS A 99 -1.20 -17.28 -23.27
N LEU A 100 -0.44 -18.14 -23.92
CA LEU A 100 -0.94 -19.19 -24.79
C LEU A 100 -1.14 -20.48 -23.99
N SER A 101 -2.40 -20.80 -23.68
CA SER A 101 -2.75 -22.02 -22.98
C SER A 101 -2.47 -23.28 -23.82
N ARG A 102 -2.26 -24.43 -23.17
CA ARG A 102 -2.03 -25.72 -23.85
C ARG A 102 -3.08 -26.07 -24.91
N ARG A 103 -4.34 -25.69 -24.68
CA ARG A 103 -5.44 -25.93 -25.64
C ARG A 103 -5.28 -25.13 -26.92
N ARG A 104 -4.67 -23.95 -26.84
CA ARG A 104 -4.48 -23.03 -27.98
C ARG A 104 -3.09 -23.15 -28.62
N ASN A 105 -2.14 -23.86 -27.98
CA ASN A 105 -0.75 -23.95 -28.44
C ASN A 105 -0.23 -25.39 -28.46
N LEU A 106 -0.91 -26.27 -29.19
CA LEU A 106 -0.45 -27.64 -29.51
C LEU A 106 0.04 -28.46 -28.29
N GLY A 107 -0.59 -28.28 -27.13
CA GLY A 107 -0.25 -28.99 -25.89
C GLY A 107 0.81 -28.30 -25.01
N VAL A 108 1.44 -27.22 -25.47
CA VAL A 108 2.49 -26.47 -24.75
C VAL A 108 1.87 -25.24 -24.08
N HIS A 109 2.26 -24.98 -22.83
CA HIS A 109 1.95 -23.71 -22.16
C HIS A 109 3.09 -22.74 -22.43
N GLU A 110 2.79 -21.58 -23.01
CA GLU A 110 3.79 -20.60 -23.40
C GLU A 110 3.31 -19.19 -23.04
N VAL A 111 4.25 -18.33 -22.63
CA VAL A 111 4.00 -16.90 -22.45
C VAL A 111 4.87 -16.16 -23.46
N VAL A 112 4.22 -15.47 -24.39
CA VAL A 112 4.91 -14.68 -25.40
C VAL A 112 5.25 -13.31 -24.80
N PRO A 113 6.54 -12.92 -24.75
CA PRO A 113 7.02 -11.76 -24.01
C PRO A 113 6.79 -10.44 -24.79
N LEU A 114 5.52 -10.09 -25.00
CA LEU A 114 5.12 -8.94 -25.79
C LEU A 114 5.70 -7.63 -25.27
N HIS A 115 5.77 -7.45 -23.94
CA HIS A 115 6.36 -6.25 -23.36
C HIS A 115 7.84 -6.09 -23.75
N ALA A 116 8.60 -7.19 -23.74
CA ALA A 116 10.03 -7.19 -24.02
C ALA A 116 10.29 -6.92 -25.51
N SER A 117 9.50 -7.53 -26.40
CA SER A 117 9.58 -7.30 -27.84
C SER A 117 9.29 -5.84 -28.21
N ILE A 118 8.24 -5.24 -27.63
CA ILE A 118 7.91 -3.82 -27.85
C ILE A 118 9.05 -2.92 -27.33
N GLN A 119 9.57 -3.22 -26.13
CA GLN A 119 10.63 -2.44 -25.51
C GLN A 119 11.91 -2.41 -26.38
N GLU A 120 12.33 -3.57 -26.89
CA GLU A 120 13.51 -3.67 -27.75
C GLU A 120 13.29 -3.04 -29.13
N ARG A 121 12.11 -3.21 -29.74
CA ARG A 121 11.80 -2.56 -31.03
C ARG A 121 11.75 -1.04 -30.90
N CYS A 122 11.16 -0.50 -29.83
CA CYS A 122 11.16 0.94 -29.56
C CYS A 122 12.58 1.48 -29.33
N ARG A 123 13.46 0.72 -28.65
CA ARG A 123 14.88 1.10 -28.51
C ARG A 123 15.56 1.23 -29.87
N ARG A 124 15.29 0.32 -30.81
CA ARG A 124 15.83 0.36 -32.19
C ARG A 124 15.28 1.51 -33.02
N ILE A 125 14.03 1.93 -32.78
CA ILE A 125 13.43 3.13 -33.40
C ILE A 125 14.12 4.42 -32.93
N GLY A 126 14.69 4.43 -31.72
CA GLY A 126 15.44 5.56 -31.18
C GLY A 126 14.96 6.07 -29.83
N PHE A 127 13.96 5.42 -29.22
CA PHE A 127 13.56 5.73 -27.86
C PHE A 127 14.65 5.36 -26.85
N THR A 128 14.81 6.20 -25.83
CA THR A 128 15.56 5.87 -24.62
C THR A 128 14.66 5.08 -23.68
N ASN A 129 15.03 3.83 -23.39
CA ASN A 129 14.34 3.01 -22.42
C ASN A 129 14.54 3.53 -20.99
N LEU A 130 13.46 3.62 -20.21
CA LEU A 130 13.47 3.88 -18.78
C LEU A 130 12.96 2.65 -18.03
N ALA A 131 13.14 2.63 -16.71
CA ALA A 131 12.59 1.56 -15.88
C ALA A 131 11.06 1.48 -16.05
N PRO A 132 10.49 0.32 -16.44
CA PRO A 132 9.05 0.15 -16.52
C PRO A 132 8.44 0.12 -15.11
N ILE A 133 7.15 0.39 -15.03
CA ILE A 133 6.35 0.14 -13.82
C ILE A 133 5.66 -1.23 -13.98
N ILE A 134 5.75 -2.07 -12.95
CA ILE A 134 5.06 -3.35 -12.87
C ILE A 134 3.70 -3.12 -12.23
N TRP A 135 2.63 -3.29 -13.01
CA TRP A 135 1.27 -3.20 -12.51
C TRP A 135 0.78 -4.59 -12.11
N HIS A 136 0.65 -4.80 -10.80
CA HIS A 136 0.06 -6.02 -10.25
C HIS A 136 -1.47 -5.90 -10.25
N LYS A 137 -2.12 -6.61 -11.17
CA LYS A 137 -3.54 -6.46 -11.51
C LYS A 137 -4.47 -7.10 -10.49
N ILE A 138 -4.00 -8.10 -9.73
CA ILE A 138 -4.86 -8.88 -8.83
C ILE A 138 -5.00 -8.20 -7.46
N ALA A 139 -6.21 -7.68 -7.23
CA ALA A 139 -6.84 -7.65 -5.92
C ALA A 139 -8.28 -8.19 -6.04
N ASN A 140 -8.40 -9.47 -6.43
CA ASN A 140 -9.48 -10.44 -6.15
C ASN A 140 -9.42 -11.60 -7.16
N ALA A 141 -9.20 -12.82 -6.64
CA ALA A 141 -8.87 -14.03 -7.39
C ALA A 141 -10.06 -14.67 -8.15
N ALA A 142 -10.71 -13.93 -9.03
CA ALA A 142 -11.69 -14.50 -9.95
C ALA A 142 -11.51 -13.85 -11.33
N PHE A 143 -11.73 -14.62 -12.39
CA PHE A 143 -11.80 -14.16 -13.78
C PHE A 143 -10.48 -13.93 -14.52
N GLU A 144 -9.70 -15.01 -14.77
CA GLU A 144 -9.02 -15.14 -16.07
C GLU A 144 -9.02 -16.59 -16.61
N SER A 145 -9.29 -17.60 -15.77
CA SER A 145 -9.47 -18.99 -16.25
C SER A 145 -10.96 -19.33 -16.47
N SER A 146 -11.36 -19.44 -17.74
CA SER A 146 -12.56 -20.22 -18.11
C SER A 146 -12.24 -21.72 -17.95
N GLY A 147 -12.29 -22.20 -16.71
CA GLY A 147 -12.04 -23.59 -16.35
C GLY A 147 -11.74 -23.73 -14.85
N ASN A 148 -12.39 -24.72 -14.22
CA ASN A 148 -12.34 -25.13 -12.81
C ASN A 148 -11.57 -24.18 -11.88
N GLY A 149 -12.31 -23.38 -11.11
CA GLY A 149 -11.84 -22.32 -10.20
C GLY A 149 -10.92 -22.75 -9.04
N GLY A 150 -9.93 -23.59 -9.29
CA GLY A 150 -8.75 -23.73 -8.46
C GLY A 150 -7.74 -22.65 -8.86
N GLY A 151 -7.20 -21.92 -7.89
CA GLY A 151 -6.13 -20.92 -8.07
C GLY A 151 -4.78 -21.51 -8.51
N PHE A 152 -4.76 -22.68 -9.14
CA PHE A 152 -3.56 -23.41 -9.53
C PHE A 152 -3.66 -23.84 -11.00
N LEU A 153 -2.68 -23.45 -11.80
CA LEU A 153 -2.48 -23.95 -13.16
C LEU A 153 -1.54 -25.16 -13.10
N GLY A 154 -2.08 -26.35 -12.85
CA GLY A 154 -1.32 -27.60 -12.74
C GLY A 154 -1.78 -28.49 -11.58
N LYS A 155 -0.98 -29.52 -11.26
CA LYS A 155 -1.20 -30.32 -10.05
C LYS A 155 -0.76 -29.48 -8.84
N PRO A 156 -1.63 -29.28 -7.84
CA PRO A 156 -1.31 -28.44 -6.69
C PRO A 156 -0.24 -29.10 -5.82
N TYR A 157 0.65 -28.29 -5.23
CA TYR A 157 1.68 -28.70 -4.27
C TYR A 157 2.75 -29.68 -4.79
N GLU A 158 2.81 -29.90 -6.10
CA GLU A 158 3.92 -30.60 -6.77
C GLU A 158 4.86 -29.58 -7.44
N PRO A 159 6.18 -29.88 -7.53
CA PRO A 159 7.09 -29.11 -8.37
C PRO A 159 6.57 -29.00 -9.83
N ASN A 160 6.96 -27.95 -10.54
CA ASN A 160 6.53 -27.62 -11.92
C ASN A 160 5.09 -27.10 -12.08
N ALA A 161 4.45 -26.63 -11.02
CA ALA A 161 3.24 -25.83 -11.15
C ALA A 161 3.50 -24.53 -11.94
N VAL A 162 2.55 -24.12 -12.79
CA VAL A 162 2.68 -22.89 -13.57
C VAL A 162 2.28 -21.69 -12.71
N ILE A 163 3.15 -20.68 -12.67
CA ILE A 163 2.85 -19.39 -12.04
C ILE A 163 1.88 -18.64 -12.93
N LYS A 164 0.78 -18.16 -12.35
CA LYS A 164 -0.22 -17.37 -13.06
C LYS A 164 0.36 -16.00 -13.41
N ASN A 165 0.06 -15.52 -14.62
CA ASN A 165 0.47 -14.18 -15.04
C ASN A 165 -0.48 -13.13 -14.42
N ASP A 166 -0.03 -12.49 -13.35
CA ASP A 166 -0.84 -11.55 -12.55
C ASP A 166 -0.42 -10.08 -12.73
N ILE A 167 0.49 -9.83 -13.67
CA ILE A 167 1.10 -8.53 -13.91
C ILE A 167 0.89 -8.05 -15.34
N GLU A 168 0.87 -6.73 -15.49
CA GLU A 168 1.08 -6.05 -16.77
C GLU A 168 2.24 -5.06 -16.63
N CYS A 169 2.99 -4.86 -17.70
CA CYS A 169 4.14 -3.97 -17.74
C CYS A 169 3.75 -2.62 -18.32
N ILE A 170 4.05 -1.54 -17.61
CA ILE A 170 3.91 -0.17 -18.09
C ILE A 170 5.29 0.30 -18.56
N LEU A 171 5.54 0.16 -19.86
CA LEU A 171 6.79 0.53 -20.50
C LEU A 171 6.95 2.05 -20.53
N MET A 172 8.15 2.53 -20.24
CA MET A 172 8.46 3.96 -20.16
C MET A 172 9.54 4.31 -21.20
N LEU A 173 9.12 4.88 -22.33
CA LEU A 173 9.97 5.08 -23.50
C LEU A 173 10.08 6.58 -23.79
N ARG A 174 11.27 7.17 -23.67
CA ARG A 174 11.47 8.63 -23.80
C ARG A 174 12.12 9.00 -25.13
N LYS A 175 11.60 10.02 -25.81
CA LYS A 175 12.29 10.62 -26.96
C LYS A 175 13.53 11.40 -26.48
N PRO A 176 14.74 11.12 -27.01
CA PRO A 176 15.94 11.87 -26.64
C PRO A 176 15.87 13.34 -27.10
N GLY A 177 16.85 14.15 -26.71
CA GLY A 177 16.96 15.56 -27.14
C GLY A 177 16.69 16.61 -26.05
N GLY A 178 16.78 16.24 -24.77
CA GLY A 178 16.79 17.17 -23.64
C GLY A 178 15.64 16.98 -22.65
N TYR A 179 15.62 17.83 -21.61
CA TYR A 179 14.56 17.88 -20.61
C TYR A 179 13.56 18.99 -20.94
N ARG A 180 12.28 18.74 -20.66
CA ARG A 180 11.23 19.75 -20.84
C ARG A 180 11.38 20.87 -19.80
N THR A 181 11.18 22.11 -20.24
CA THR A 181 11.24 23.31 -19.39
C THR A 181 9.87 24.02 -19.34
N PRO A 182 8.91 23.50 -18.55
CA PRO A 182 7.58 24.10 -18.42
C PRO A 182 7.62 25.49 -17.77
N THR A 183 6.66 26.34 -18.14
CA THR A 183 6.47 27.65 -17.51
C THR A 183 6.06 27.52 -16.04
N ALA A 184 6.31 28.56 -15.23
CA ALA A 184 5.94 28.54 -13.81
C ALA A 184 4.45 28.24 -13.55
N PRO A 185 3.48 28.77 -14.32
CA PRO A 185 2.07 28.40 -14.16
C PRO A 185 1.80 26.91 -14.44
N LYS A 186 2.39 26.34 -15.50
CA LYS A 186 2.28 24.90 -15.81
C LYS A 186 2.83 24.05 -14.67
N ARG A 187 3.99 24.43 -14.12
CA ARG A 187 4.61 23.74 -12.97
C ARG A 187 3.71 23.78 -11.74
N LEU A 188 3.12 24.95 -11.44
CA LEU A 188 2.24 25.13 -10.27
C LEU A 188 0.97 24.29 -10.39
N LEU A 189 0.30 24.33 -11.55
CA LEU A 189 -0.97 23.62 -11.77
C LEU A 189 -0.82 22.09 -11.85
N SER A 190 0.39 21.60 -12.10
CA SER A 190 0.70 20.17 -12.18
C SER A 190 1.38 19.62 -10.94
N VAL A 191 1.36 20.35 -9.81
CA VAL A 191 1.90 19.83 -8.55
C VAL A 191 1.12 18.58 -8.12
N ILE A 192 1.85 17.51 -7.83
CA ILE A 192 1.30 16.29 -7.26
C ILE A 192 1.43 16.37 -5.72
N PRO A 193 0.35 16.13 -4.95
CA PRO A 193 0.43 16.03 -3.50
C PRO A 193 1.49 15.04 -3.03
N GLU A 194 2.17 15.31 -1.91
CA GLU A 194 3.27 14.48 -1.41
C GLU A 194 2.89 13.00 -1.23
N ALA A 195 1.69 12.74 -0.68
CA ALA A 195 1.19 11.38 -0.50
C ALA A 195 1.01 10.63 -1.83
N LEU A 196 0.46 11.31 -2.85
CA LEU A 196 0.29 10.74 -4.19
C LEU A 196 1.63 10.57 -4.89
N HIS A 197 2.54 11.54 -4.77
CA HIS A 197 3.88 11.43 -5.33
C HIS A 197 4.62 10.22 -4.75
N ARG A 198 4.57 10.02 -3.42
CA ARG A 198 5.19 8.85 -2.78
C ARG A 198 4.57 7.54 -3.24
N ALA A 199 3.26 7.50 -3.46
CA ALA A 199 2.54 6.31 -3.91
C ALA A 199 2.77 5.99 -5.39
N TRP A 200 2.86 7.01 -6.25
CA TRP A 200 2.90 6.82 -7.70
C TRP A 200 4.31 6.66 -8.27
N PHE A 201 5.31 7.34 -7.71
CA PHE A 201 6.70 7.25 -8.19
C PHE A 201 7.42 6.06 -7.56
N GLN A 202 6.85 4.88 -7.74
CA GLN A 202 7.36 3.58 -7.32
C GLN A 202 7.31 2.61 -8.50
N GLN A 203 8.18 1.60 -8.50
CA GLN A 203 8.30 0.67 -9.61
C GLN A 203 7.18 -0.38 -9.65
N VAL A 204 6.55 -0.70 -8.51
CA VAL A 204 5.49 -1.70 -8.44
C VAL A 204 4.21 -1.05 -7.97
N TRP A 205 3.15 -1.16 -8.77
CA TRP A 205 1.83 -0.63 -8.45
C TRP A 205 0.88 -1.76 -8.07
N THR A 206 0.32 -1.67 -6.87
CA THR A 206 -0.68 -2.60 -6.33
C THR A 206 -1.97 -1.85 -5.99
N GLY A 207 -3.07 -2.58 -5.79
CA GLY A 207 -4.36 -2.01 -5.36
C GLY A 207 -5.15 -1.30 -6.47
N LEU A 208 -4.66 -1.33 -7.72
CA LEU A 208 -5.41 -0.93 -8.91
C LEU A 208 -5.98 -2.18 -9.57
N THR A 209 -7.25 -2.51 -9.29
CA THR A 209 -7.93 -3.65 -9.92
C THR A 209 -8.17 -3.38 -11.40
N GLY A 210 -8.00 -4.40 -12.26
CA GLY A 210 -8.38 -4.30 -13.67
C GLY A 210 -9.85 -3.92 -13.84
N ALA A 211 -10.17 -3.13 -14.87
CA ALA A 211 -11.55 -2.79 -15.21
C ALA A 211 -12.17 -3.93 -16.04
N SER A 212 -13.22 -4.57 -15.52
CA SER A 212 -14.05 -5.50 -16.30
C SER A 212 -15.26 -4.73 -16.84
N THR A 213 -15.19 -4.30 -18.10
CA THR A 213 -16.38 -3.80 -18.82
C THR A 213 -16.81 -4.84 -19.83
N ARG A 214 -18.07 -5.28 -19.74
CA ARG A 214 -18.72 -6.25 -20.64
C ARG A 214 -18.77 -5.80 -22.11
N GLU A 215 -18.58 -4.51 -22.39
CA GLU A 215 -18.84 -3.90 -23.72
C GLU A 215 -17.57 -3.60 -24.53
N HIS A 216 -16.39 -3.54 -23.91
CA HIS A 216 -15.14 -3.34 -24.64
C HIS A 216 -14.02 -4.23 -24.09
N PRO A 217 -13.38 -5.04 -24.95
CA PRO A 217 -12.31 -5.91 -24.53
C PRO A 217 -11.04 -5.09 -24.23
N ALA A 218 -10.75 -4.94 -22.94
CA ALA A 218 -9.48 -4.46 -22.35
C ALA A 218 -9.18 -2.95 -22.33
N PRO A 219 -9.91 -2.17 -21.52
CA PRO A 219 -9.39 -0.90 -21.00
C PRO A 219 -8.59 -1.11 -19.70
N TYR A 220 -7.44 -0.44 -19.56
CA TYR A 220 -6.90 -0.17 -18.23
C TYR A 220 -7.79 0.84 -17.48
N PRO A 221 -7.79 0.84 -16.12
CA PRO A 221 -8.67 1.73 -15.35
C PRO A 221 -8.41 3.22 -15.62
N VAL A 222 -9.47 4.05 -15.54
CA VAL A 222 -9.34 5.52 -15.62
C VAL A 222 -8.37 6.05 -14.56
N GLU A 223 -8.36 5.45 -13.37
CA GLU A 223 -7.41 5.82 -12.32
C GLU A 223 -5.95 5.61 -12.76
N LEU A 224 -5.64 4.53 -13.49
CA LEU A 224 -4.30 4.28 -14.03
C LEU A 224 -3.94 5.36 -15.05
N ALA A 225 -4.86 5.68 -15.96
CA ALA A 225 -4.68 6.75 -16.94
C ALA A 225 -4.43 8.12 -16.28
N GLU A 226 -5.19 8.45 -15.24
CA GLU A 226 -5.04 9.69 -14.46
C GLU A 226 -3.66 9.78 -13.81
N ARG A 227 -3.15 8.69 -13.24
CA ARG A 227 -1.79 8.65 -12.66
C ARG A 227 -0.75 8.97 -13.74
N LEU A 228 -0.80 8.28 -14.88
CA LEU A 228 0.16 8.46 -15.96
C LEU A 228 0.15 9.90 -16.52
N VAL A 229 -1.04 10.44 -16.79
CA VAL A 229 -1.20 11.82 -17.28
C VAL A 229 -0.61 12.80 -16.28
N ARG A 230 -0.93 12.69 -14.99
CA ARG A 230 -0.44 13.62 -13.97
C ARG A 230 1.07 13.52 -13.72
N MET A 231 1.64 12.32 -13.79
CA MET A 231 3.06 12.10 -13.55
C MET A 231 3.95 12.61 -14.69
N PHE A 232 3.47 12.51 -15.93
CA PHE A 232 4.33 12.65 -17.11
C PHE A 232 3.87 13.72 -18.10
N SER A 233 2.82 14.48 -17.79
CA SER A 233 2.42 15.68 -18.53
C SER A 233 2.17 16.87 -17.58
N PHE A 234 2.15 18.08 -18.14
CA PHE A 234 1.74 19.31 -17.47
C PHE A 234 0.35 19.74 -17.95
N VAL A 235 -0.32 20.59 -17.18
CA VAL A 235 -1.59 21.19 -17.59
C VAL A 235 -1.40 21.97 -18.90
N GLY A 236 -2.28 21.73 -19.87
CA GLY A 236 -2.22 22.28 -21.21
C GLY A 236 -1.24 21.61 -22.16
N ASP A 237 -0.66 20.47 -21.79
CA ASP A 237 0.11 19.60 -22.70
C ASP A 237 -0.82 18.77 -23.61
N THR A 238 -0.29 18.32 -24.74
CA THR A 238 -1.01 17.46 -25.69
C THR A 238 -0.76 15.99 -25.39
N VAL A 239 -1.83 15.25 -25.11
CA VAL A 239 -1.84 13.80 -24.89
C VAL A 239 -2.42 13.12 -26.14
N LEU A 240 -1.82 12.00 -26.55
CA LEU A 240 -2.28 11.17 -27.66
C LEU A 240 -2.46 9.73 -27.19
N ASP A 241 -3.54 9.08 -27.61
CA ASP A 241 -3.71 7.63 -27.49
C ASP A 241 -4.05 7.04 -28.87
N PRO A 242 -3.12 6.35 -29.54
CA PRO A 242 -3.36 5.76 -30.86
C PRO A 242 -4.36 4.58 -30.82
N PHE A 243 -4.57 3.97 -29.65
CA PHE A 243 -5.43 2.80 -29.46
C PHE A 243 -6.52 3.10 -28.43
N MET A 244 -7.24 4.19 -28.67
CA MET A 244 -8.07 4.87 -27.69
C MET A 244 -9.22 4.04 -27.09
N GLY A 245 -9.74 3.04 -27.82
CA GLY A 245 -10.86 2.20 -27.37
C GLY A 245 -12.05 3.04 -26.86
N THR A 246 -12.46 2.83 -25.61
CA THR A 246 -13.54 3.58 -24.93
C THR A 246 -13.16 5.00 -24.51
N GLY A 247 -11.92 5.44 -24.73
CA GLY A 247 -11.48 6.79 -24.43
C GLY A 247 -11.04 7.04 -22.99
N THR A 248 -10.67 6.00 -22.23
CA THR A 248 -10.13 6.11 -20.85
C THR A 248 -9.06 7.21 -20.73
N THR A 249 -8.12 7.27 -21.67
CA THR A 249 -7.03 8.26 -21.70
C THR A 249 -7.53 9.69 -21.93
N ALA A 250 -8.56 9.86 -22.76
CA ALA A 250 -9.16 11.19 -22.97
C ALA A 250 -9.91 11.67 -21.75
N VAL A 251 -10.65 10.78 -21.06
CA VAL A 251 -11.31 11.13 -19.80
C VAL A 251 -10.29 11.61 -18.77
N ALA A 252 -9.17 10.91 -18.61
CA ALA A 252 -8.10 11.29 -17.71
C ALA A 252 -7.43 12.61 -18.10
N ALA A 253 -7.14 12.81 -19.39
CA ALA A 253 -6.55 14.05 -19.90
C ALA A 253 -7.47 15.26 -19.65
N ALA A 254 -8.76 15.11 -19.99
CA ALA A 254 -9.77 16.15 -19.81
C ALA A 254 -9.90 16.58 -18.35
N LYS A 255 -9.97 15.60 -17.44
CA LYS A 255 -10.10 15.85 -16.00
C LYS A 255 -8.92 16.66 -15.44
N TRP A 256 -7.71 16.41 -15.91
CA TRP A 256 -6.50 17.02 -15.36
C TRP A 256 -5.93 18.17 -16.21
N GLY A 257 -6.78 18.78 -17.05
CA GLY A 257 -6.42 20.00 -17.79
C GLY A 257 -5.42 19.77 -18.93
N ALA A 258 -5.20 18.52 -19.34
CA ALA A 258 -4.43 18.16 -20.53
C ALA A 258 -5.34 18.08 -21.77
N GLN A 259 -4.79 18.32 -22.96
CA GLN A 259 -5.55 18.39 -24.21
C GLN A 259 -5.36 17.09 -25.00
N GLN A 260 -6.42 16.57 -25.63
CA GLN A 260 -6.29 15.48 -26.62
C GLN A 260 -6.05 16.09 -28.00
N HIS A 261 -5.03 15.58 -28.71
CA HIS A 261 -4.46 16.05 -29.98
C HIS A 261 -5.08 17.30 -30.65
N ARG A 262 -4.30 18.38 -30.79
CA ARG A 262 -4.74 19.67 -31.36
C ARG A 262 -4.27 19.86 -32.81
N ARG A 263 -5.18 20.20 -33.74
CA ARG A 263 -4.82 20.78 -35.05
C ARG A 263 -4.41 22.24 -34.86
N ARG A 264 -3.24 22.65 -35.37
CA ARG A 264 -2.84 24.07 -35.35
C ARG A 264 -3.23 24.71 -36.68
N ASP A 265 -4.19 25.64 -36.68
CA ASP A 265 -4.08 26.86 -37.51
C ASP A 265 -5.02 28.01 -37.11
N GLN A 266 -4.40 29.21 -37.15
CA GLN A 266 -4.89 30.60 -37.23
C GLN A 266 -5.42 31.41 -36.00
N PRO A 267 -5.22 32.76 -36.01
CA PRO A 267 -4.94 33.57 -34.81
C PRO A 267 -6.18 34.12 -34.10
N ARG A 268 -5.97 34.55 -32.85
CA ARG A 268 -6.98 35.12 -31.94
C ARG A 268 -7.79 36.25 -32.60
N VAL A 269 -9.10 36.07 -32.69
CA VAL A 269 -10.05 37.19 -32.71
C VAL A 269 -10.34 37.60 -31.28
N ARG A 270 -9.98 38.84 -30.93
CA ARG A 270 -10.44 39.51 -29.70
C ARG A 270 -11.95 39.74 -29.83
N GLY A 271 -12.74 39.05 -29.02
CA GLY A 271 -14.15 39.36 -28.80
C GLY A 271 -14.29 40.15 -27.50
N THR A 272 -14.49 41.45 -27.65
CA THR A 272 -14.96 42.40 -26.64
C THR A 272 -16.35 42.03 -26.10
N GLY A 273 -16.61 42.18 -24.79
CA GLY A 273 -17.98 42.24 -24.28
C GLY A 273 -18.23 41.83 -22.82
N ALA A 274 -18.06 42.80 -21.89
CA ALA A 274 -18.76 43.02 -20.60
C ALA A 274 -18.69 42.01 -19.40
N PRO A 275 -18.50 42.50 -18.15
CA PRO A 275 -18.66 41.77 -16.87
C PRO A 275 -19.98 42.16 -16.13
N PRO A 276 -20.19 41.87 -14.82
CA PRO A 276 -20.35 40.60 -14.11
C PRO A 276 -21.69 40.51 -13.34
N LEU A 277 -22.20 39.32 -13.00
CA LEU A 277 -23.28 39.17 -12.01
C LEU A 277 -22.72 38.71 -10.66
N ARG A 278 -22.77 39.65 -9.71
CA ARG A 278 -22.53 39.46 -8.28
C ARG A 278 -23.70 38.72 -7.65
N ALA A 279 -23.42 37.81 -6.72
CA ALA A 279 -24.29 37.55 -5.59
C ALA A 279 -23.43 37.40 -4.33
N ARG A 280 -23.50 38.41 -3.46
CA ARG A 280 -23.03 38.38 -2.08
C ARG A 280 -24.07 37.62 -1.26
N CYS A 281 -23.62 36.79 -0.32
CA CYS A 281 -24.31 36.56 0.95
C CYS A 281 -23.22 36.40 2.02
N GLU A 282 -23.24 37.30 3.00
CA GLU A 282 -22.48 37.24 4.26
C GLU A 282 -23.47 37.08 5.43
N PRO A 283 -23.02 36.72 6.66
CA PRO A 283 -23.55 35.62 7.46
C PRO A 283 -24.40 36.09 8.66
N PRO A 284 -24.95 35.17 9.49
CA PRO A 284 -25.40 35.53 10.82
C PRO A 284 -24.32 35.26 11.89
N VAL A 285 -24.14 36.27 12.74
CA VAL A 285 -23.41 36.27 14.01
C VAL A 285 -24.37 35.90 15.14
N LEU A 286 -23.93 35.03 16.06
CA LEU A 286 -24.38 34.83 17.45
C LEU A 286 -23.31 33.92 18.09
N GLY A 287 -22.69 34.11 19.25
CA GLY A 287 -22.92 35.00 20.38
C GLY A 287 -22.76 34.20 21.68
N ARG A 288 -21.56 34.30 22.33
CA ARG A 288 -21.20 33.93 23.73
C ARG A 288 -21.12 32.42 24.04
N ARG A 289 -20.32 31.86 24.98
CA ARG A 289 -19.71 32.32 26.25
C ARG A 289 -18.46 31.45 26.55
N ALA A 290 -17.54 32.02 27.33
CA ALA A 290 -16.43 31.32 27.99
C ALA A 290 -16.92 30.39 29.11
N GLY A 291 -16.18 29.30 29.36
CA GLY A 291 -16.39 28.41 30.50
C GLY A 291 -15.39 27.24 30.57
N ASP A 292 -14.51 27.30 31.57
CA ASP A 292 -13.85 26.20 32.28
C ASP A 292 -13.06 25.12 31.51
N CYS A 293 -11.76 25.39 31.37
CA CYS A 293 -10.73 24.35 31.35
C CYS A 293 -10.62 23.72 32.76
N ARG A 294 -11.08 22.47 32.93
CA ARG A 294 -10.72 21.64 34.09
C ARG A 294 -9.72 20.57 33.67
N CYS A 295 -8.46 20.81 33.98
CA CYS A 295 -7.43 19.79 34.05
C CYS A 295 -7.80 18.79 35.16
N ARG A 296 -7.87 17.49 34.85
CA ARG A 296 -7.88 16.44 35.88
C ARG A 296 -6.44 16.21 36.36
N PRO A 297 -6.21 16.02 37.68
CA PRO A 297 -4.86 15.82 38.20
C PRO A 297 -4.37 14.41 37.87
N THR A 298 -3.15 14.32 37.34
CA THR A 298 -2.37 13.08 37.24
C THR A 298 -1.91 12.67 38.64
N ALA A 299 -2.47 11.58 39.17
CA ALA A 299 -1.96 10.94 40.38
C ALA A 299 -0.61 10.26 40.09
N ARG A 300 0.45 10.67 40.79
CA ARG A 300 1.70 9.89 40.91
C ARG A 300 1.43 8.69 41.83
N PRO A 301 1.98 7.50 41.54
CA PRO A 301 2.28 6.54 42.59
C PRO A 301 3.78 6.31 42.71
N GLY A 302 4.26 6.48 43.95
CA GLY A 302 5.59 6.07 44.39
C GLY A 302 5.74 4.55 44.45
N ALA A 303 7.01 4.15 44.53
CA ALA A 303 7.49 2.79 44.56
C ALA A 303 6.98 1.95 45.75
N ARG A 304 6.60 0.69 45.47
CA ARG A 304 6.80 -0.54 46.28
C ARG A 304 6.37 -1.74 45.44
N GLY A 305 7.18 -2.80 45.41
CA GLY A 305 7.12 -3.95 44.49
C GLY A 305 5.95 -4.93 44.66
N GLY A 306 4.72 -4.42 44.78
CA GLY A 306 3.47 -5.19 44.62
C GLY A 306 2.44 -4.46 43.74
N GLY A 307 2.83 -3.34 43.14
CA GLY A 307 1.94 -2.50 42.32
C GLY A 307 1.61 -3.11 40.96
N VAL A 308 2.56 -3.79 40.32
CA VAL A 308 2.36 -4.30 38.95
C VAL A 308 1.27 -5.37 38.89
N ILE A 309 1.30 -6.33 39.82
CA ILE A 309 0.29 -7.37 39.92
C ILE A 309 -1.09 -6.79 40.22
N ARG A 310 -1.20 -5.89 41.19
CA ARG A 310 -2.47 -5.24 41.52
C ARG A 310 -3.04 -4.45 40.34
N ASP A 311 -2.18 -3.69 39.65
CA ASP A 311 -2.60 -2.90 38.49
C ASP A 311 -2.97 -3.82 37.30
N LEU A 312 -2.32 -4.98 37.17
CA LEU A 312 -2.63 -5.98 36.15
C LEU A 312 -3.97 -6.69 36.43
N GLU A 313 -4.22 -7.07 37.68
CA GLU A 313 -5.52 -7.60 38.14
C GLU A 313 -6.65 -6.61 37.83
N ALA A 314 -6.46 -5.31 38.15
CA ALA A 314 -7.42 -4.27 37.83
C ALA A 314 -7.66 -4.11 36.31
N ALA A 315 -6.61 -4.26 35.48
CA ALA A 315 -6.76 -4.26 34.03
C ALA A 315 -7.53 -5.48 33.50
N ILE A 316 -7.35 -6.66 34.11
CA ILE A 316 -8.12 -7.87 33.78
C ILE A 316 -9.60 -7.69 34.18
N ASP A 317 -9.88 -7.12 35.34
CA ASP A 317 -11.25 -6.80 35.76
C ASP A 317 -11.93 -5.82 34.79
N GLY A 318 -11.21 -4.78 34.38
CA GLY A 318 -11.67 -3.85 33.34
C GLY A 318 -12.00 -4.54 32.02
N LEU A 319 -11.14 -5.47 31.58
CA LEU A 319 -11.34 -6.27 30.37
C LEU A 319 -12.58 -7.17 30.44
N LEU A 320 -12.80 -7.84 31.58
CA LEU A 320 -13.94 -8.74 31.79
C LEU A 320 -15.27 -7.99 31.94
N SER A 321 -15.25 -6.78 32.51
CA SER A 321 -16.45 -5.94 32.65
C SER A 321 -16.97 -5.36 31.32
N ARG A 322 -16.12 -5.29 30.29
CA ARG A 322 -16.45 -4.75 28.97
C ARG A 322 -17.00 -5.85 28.02
N PRO A 323 -17.99 -5.53 27.17
CA PRO A 323 -18.50 -6.46 26.15
C PRO A 323 -17.40 -6.94 25.20
N ALA A 324 -17.55 -8.16 24.67
CA ALA A 324 -16.55 -8.74 23.76
C ALA A 324 -16.38 -8.02 22.42
N THR A 325 -17.37 -7.21 22.03
CA THR A 325 -17.35 -6.37 20.83
C THR A 325 -16.71 -4.99 21.06
N SER A 326 -16.34 -4.66 22.30
CA SER A 326 -15.75 -3.35 22.62
C SER A 326 -14.34 -3.22 22.04
N THR A 327 -14.10 -2.15 21.29
CA THR A 327 -12.77 -1.78 20.77
C THR A 327 -11.83 -1.26 21.86
N LEU A 328 -12.35 -0.94 23.05
CA LEU A 328 -11.59 -0.38 24.16
C LEU A 328 -11.22 -1.44 25.21
N ARG A 329 -11.35 -2.72 24.87
CA ARG A 329 -11.24 -3.80 25.85
C ARG A 329 -9.85 -3.94 26.48
N LEU A 330 -8.80 -3.65 25.70
CA LEU A 330 -7.40 -3.76 26.12
C LEU A 330 -6.79 -2.42 26.57
N GLN A 331 -7.61 -1.36 26.68
CA GLN A 331 -7.15 -0.01 26.96
C GLN A 331 -6.42 0.10 28.32
N ASP A 332 -6.95 -0.53 29.36
CA ASP A 332 -6.36 -0.47 30.71
C ASP A 332 -5.01 -1.20 30.75
N LEU A 333 -4.90 -2.31 30.01
CA LEU A 333 -3.63 -3.04 29.84
C LEU A 333 -2.61 -2.20 29.06
N ALA A 334 -3.04 -1.52 28.00
CA ALA A 334 -2.18 -0.65 27.22
C ALA A 334 -1.63 0.52 28.06
N ASP A 335 -2.46 1.12 28.91
CA ASP A 335 -2.05 2.20 29.80
C ASP A 335 -1.14 1.71 30.94
N LEU A 336 -1.38 0.51 31.48
CA LEU A 336 -0.46 -0.13 32.41
C LEU A 336 0.92 -0.35 31.77
N LEU A 337 0.96 -0.88 30.54
CA LEU A 337 2.21 -1.13 29.84
C LEU A 337 2.97 0.16 29.51
N LYS A 338 2.27 1.24 29.14
CA LYS A 338 2.88 2.58 29.02
C LYS A 338 3.51 3.05 30.33
N SER A 339 2.81 2.86 31.45
CA SER A 339 3.35 3.21 32.76
C SER A 339 4.58 2.37 33.13
N LEU A 340 4.60 1.08 32.77
CA LEU A 340 5.75 0.21 32.98
C LEU A 340 6.96 0.66 32.15
N LEU A 341 6.77 1.00 30.88
CA LEU A 341 7.85 1.52 30.02
C LEU A 341 8.39 2.87 30.49
N ASP A 342 7.53 3.79 30.94
CA ASP A 342 7.96 5.08 31.52
C ASP A 342 8.75 4.89 32.81
N ARG A 343 8.30 3.99 33.70
CA ARG A 343 9.02 3.62 34.93
C ARG A 343 10.37 2.95 34.64
N ALA A 344 10.44 2.15 33.57
CA ALA A 344 11.67 1.51 33.11
C ALA A 344 12.61 2.46 32.35
N GLY A 345 12.22 3.74 32.20
CA GLY A 345 13.10 4.79 31.69
C GLY A 345 12.86 5.21 30.25
N LEU A 346 11.78 4.75 29.60
CA LEU A 346 11.36 5.16 28.25
C LEU A 346 10.11 6.04 28.31
N PRO A 347 10.23 7.37 28.55
CA PRO A 347 9.08 8.26 28.58
C PRO A 347 8.50 8.53 27.19
N GLY A 348 7.26 9.00 27.12
CA GLY A 348 6.65 9.49 25.87
C GLY A 348 6.09 8.39 24.97
N VAL A 349 5.96 7.16 25.47
CA VAL A 349 5.25 6.07 24.79
C VAL A 349 3.77 6.45 24.62
N ARG A 350 3.27 6.29 23.39
CA ARG A 350 1.90 6.64 22.97
C ARG A 350 1.05 5.36 22.85
N GLY A 351 -0.27 5.50 22.90
CA GLY A 351 -1.23 4.39 22.78
C GLY A 351 -2.28 4.36 23.91
N GLY A 352 -3.04 3.27 24.02
CA GLY A 352 -4.01 3.04 25.10
C GLY A 352 -5.16 4.04 25.13
N SER A 353 -5.29 4.82 26.22
CA SER A 353 -6.28 5.91 26.35
C SER A 353 -6.23 6.95 25.21
N SER A 354 -5.11 7.04 24.51
CA SER A 354 -4.91 7.95 23.37
C SER A 354 -5.33 7.35 22.02
N GLY A 355 -5.84 6.11 22.00
CA GLY A 355 -6.22 5.37 20.80
C GLY A 355 -5.07 4.56 20.19
N GLU A 356 -5.43 3.59 19.34
CA GLU A 356 -4.47 2.84 18.52
C GLU A 356 -3.71 3.75 17.56
N LEU A 357 -2.46 3.41 17.29
CA LEU A 357 -1.58 4.19 16.43
C LEU A 357 -1.41 3.52 15.09
N SER A 358 -1.78 4.23 14.03
CA SER A 358 -1.58 3.75 12.66
C SER A 358 -0.12 3.91 12.26
N VAL A 359 0.58 2.78 12.14
CA VAL A 359 1.98 2.70 11.76
C VAL A 359 2.09 2.27 10.30
N PRO A 360 2.83 3.00 9.45
CA PRO A 360 3.09 2.58 8.09
C PRO A 360 3.85 1.24 8.05
N GLY A 361 3.34 0.28 7.31
CA GLY A 361 4.06 -0.92 6.91
C GLY A 361 4.12 -1.04 5.38
N LEU A 362 4.84 -2.04 4.87
CA LEU A 362 5.14 -2.21 3.44
C LEU A 362 3.88 -2.33 2.57
N SER A 363 2.93 -3.19 2.97
CA SER A 363 1.70 -3.45 2.23
C SER A 363 0.59 -2.47 2.60
N ARG A 364 0.36 -2.27 3.89
CA ARG A 364 -0.68 -1.36 4.41
C ARG A 364 -0.32 -0.82 5.80
N PRO A 365 -0.87 0.34 6.20
CA PRO A 365 -0.82 0.77 7.59
C PRO A 365 -1.45 -0.29 8.50
N LYS A 366 -0.84 -0.51 9.66
CA LYS A 366 -1.35 -1.39 10.71
C LYS A 366 -1.51 -0.59 11.99
N ASN A 367 -2.56 -0.89 12.72
CA ASN A 367 -2.79 -0.27 14.02
C ASN A 367 -2.06 -1.05 15.10
N TRP A 368 -1.41 -0.32 15.99
CA TRP A 368 -0.69 -0.87 17.13
C TRP A 368 -1.23 -0.25 18.42
N ASP A 369 -1.35 -1.07 19.46
CA ASP A 369 -1.86 -0.64 20.76
C ASP A 369 -0.94 0.37 21.43
N ILE A 370 0.38 0.18 21.25
CA ILE A 370 1.43 1.01 21.86
C ILE A 370 2.54 1.25 20.85
N ALA A 371 3.03 2.49 20.79
CA ALA A 371 4.20 2.83 20.00
C ALA A 371 5.06 3.91 20.67
N TYR A 372 6.37 3.84 20.43
CA TYR A 372 7.33 4.86 20.79
C TYR A 372 7.92 5.49 19.52
N GLU A 373 7.96 6.82 19.49
CA GLU A 373 8.46 7.61 18.37
C GLU A 373 9.68 8.41 18.81
N PHE A 374 10.75 8.33 18.04
CA PHE A 374 11.97 9.10 18.24
C PHE A 374 12.34 9.78 16.92
N ALA A 375 12.61 11.09 16.97
CA ALA A 375 12.98 11.90 15.80
C ALA A 375 12.03 11.75 14.58
N GLY A 376 10.71 11.71 14.81
CA GLY A 376 9.71 11.57 13.75
C GLY A 376 9.53 10.15 13.21
N LYS A 377 10.11 9.15 13.89
CA LYS A 377 10.15 7.75 13.44
C LYS A 377 9.76 6.81 14.57
N PHE A 378 8.82 5.90 14.31
CA PHE A 378 8.53 4.80 15.23
C PHE A 378 9.77 3.91 15.42
N ARG A 379 10.08 3.58 16.68
CA ARG A 379 11.23 2.74 17.09
C ARG A 379 10.85 1.53 17.93
N LEU A 380 9.72 1.58 18.63
CA LEU A 380 9.20 0.44 19.38
C LEU A 380 7.69 0.35 19.18
N LEU A 381 7.19 -0.86 18.98
CA LEU A 381 5.77 -1.18 18.83
C LEU A 381 5.41 -2.35 19.73
N VAL A 382 4.25 -2.29 20.38
CA VAL A 382 3.69 -3.44 21.12
C VAL A 382 2.25 -3.68 20.69
N SER A 383 1.95 -4.93 20.37
CA SER A 383 0.60 -5.39 20.06
C SER A 383 0.06 -6.23 21.22
N LEU A 384 -1.20 -5.98 21.57
CA LEU A 384 -1.92 -6.63 22.67
C LEU A 384 -3.02 -7.51 22.07
N LYS A 385 -3.14 -8.75 22.56
CA LYS A 385 -4.29 -9.61 22.24
C LYS A 385 -4.87 -10.23 23.49
N SER A 386 -6.18 -10.44 23.46
CA SER A 386 -6.89 -11.27 24.43
C SER A 386 -7.55 -12.46 23.77
N MET A 387 -7.41 -13.63 24.38
CA MET A 387 -8.10 -14.86 24.03
C MET A 387 -8.98 -15.31 25.19
N LEU A 388 -10.27 -14.98 25.08
CA LEU A 388 -11.26 -15.31 26.11
C LEU A 388 -12.12 -16.51 25.76
N LYS A 389 -12.17 -16.90 24.49
CA LYS A 389 -12.85 -18.11 24.04
C LYS A 389 -12.00 -18.76 22.96
N ASN A 390 -11.55 -19.98 23.21
CA ASN A 390 -10.79 -20.72 22.24
C ASN A 390 -11.74 -21.48 21.29
N ILE A 391 -11.94 -20.92 20.11
CA ILE A 391 -12.66 -21.56 19.01
C ILE A 391 -11.63 -22.37 18.22
N SER A 392 -11.87 -23.68 18.06
CA SER A 392 -11.03 -24.57 17.26
C SER A 392 -10.74 -23.95 15.89
N GLY A 393 -9.47 -23.82 15.52
CA GLY A 393 -9.02 -23.20 14.25
C GLY A 393 -8.76 -21.69 14.30
N SER A 394 -9.10 -21.00 15.40
CA SER A 394 -8.81 -19.56 15.53
C SER A 394 -7.35 -19.26 15.89
N VAL A 395 -6.66 -20.20 16.55
CA VAL A 395 -5.29 -20.00 17.03
C VAL A 395 -4.27 -19.99 15.87
N PRO A 396 -4.28 -20.94 14.90
CA PRO A 396 -3.42 -20.84 13.72
C PRO A 396 -3.61 -19.53 12.95
N ASN A 397 -4.86 -19.13 12.69
CA ASN A 397 -5.17 -17.88 12.01
C ASN A 397 -4.63 -16.65 12.77
N ARG A 398 -4.65 -16.66 14.11
CA ARG A 398 -4.09 -15.57 14.93
C ARG A 398 -2.56 -15.51 14.87
N ILE A 399 -1.87 -16.64 14.73
CA ILE A 399 -0.42 -16.66 14.49
C ILE A 399 -0.13 -16.09 13.11
N ASP A 400 -0.87 -16.49 12.09
CA ASP A 400 -0.69 -16.01 10.71
C ASP A 400 -0.96 -14.50 10.59
N ASP A 401 -2.03 -14.02 11.24
CA ASP A 401 -2.36 -12.59 11.33
C ASP A 401 -1.24 -11.80 12.01
N LEU A 402 -0.71 -12.34 13.12
CA LEU A 402 0.42 -11.74 13.83
C LEU A 402 1.66 -11.70 12.94
N GLN A 403 2.05 -12.82 12.34
CA GLN A 403 3.21 -12.89 11.45
C GLN A 403 3.09 -11.92 10.29
N SER A 404 1.89 -11.77 9.71
CA SER A 404 1.61 -10.78 8.68
C SER A 404 1.81 -9.34 9.19
N GLU A 405 1.36 -9.04 10.41
CA GLU A 405 1.54 -7.72 11.05
C GLU A 405 3.01 -7.40 11.33
N LEU A 406 3.75 -8.35 11.90
CA LEU A 406 5.17 -8.25 12.20
C LEU A 406 5.99 -8.04 10.92
N ALA A 407 5.81 -8.93 9.94
CA ALA A 407 6.55 -8.89 8.68
C ALA A 407 6.27 -7.61 7.88
N ASN A 408 5.02 -7.13 7.89
CA ASN A 408 4.62 -5.92 7.18
C ASN A 408 5.38 -4.67 7.68
N VAL A 409 5.63 -4.56 8.99
CA VAL A 409 6.39 -3.42 9.53
C VAL A 409 7.89 -3.62 9.37
N GLN A 410 8.40 -4.81 9.68
CA GLN A 410 9.85 -5.07 9.64
C GLN A 410 10.44 -5.02 8.23
N GLN A 411 9.69 -5.39 7.19
CA GLN A 411 10.16 -5.24 5.81
C GLN A 411 10.35 -3.77 5.39
N LEU A 412 9.60 -2.85 6.00
CA LEU A 412 9.76 -1.42 5.75
C LEU A 412 10.83 -0.80 6.64
N ARG A 413 10.92 -1.27 7.89
CA ARG A 413 11.70 -0.69 8.98
C ARG A 413 12.19 -1.80 9.91
N SER A 414 13.29 -2.44 9.56
CA SER A 414 13.87 -3.54 10.33
C SER A 414 14.43 -3.09 11.68
N GLU A 415 14.66 -1.78 11.85
CA GLU A 415 15.14 -1.20 13.10
C GLU A 415 14.06 -1.06 14.19
N ILE A 416 12.79 -1.31 13.87
CA ILE A 416 11.70 -1.25 14.84
C ILE A 416 11.76 -2.48 15.76
N VAL A 417 11.78 -2.23 17.06
CA VAL A 417 11.64 -3.24 18.11
C VAL A 417 10.16 -3.58 18.27
N ILE A 418 9.84 -4.87 18.29
CA ILE A 418 8.45 -5.32 18.40
C ILE A 418 8.25 -6.24 19.60
N GLY A 419 7.27 -5.91 20.43
CA GLY A 419 6.80 -6.75 21.53
C GLY A 419 5.37 -7.25 21.33
N TYR A 420 5.05 -8.36 21.98
CA TYR A 420 3.70 -8.90 21.98
C TYR A 420 3.25 -9.31 23.37
N VAL A 421 2.01 -8.95 23.72
CA VAL A 421 1.40 -9.31 24.99
C VAL A 421 0.10 -10.05 24.72
N VAL A 422 -0.05 -11.21 25.36
CA VAL A 422 -1.24 -12.05 25.22
C VAL A 422 -1.87 -12.27 26.58
N LEU A 423 -3.16 -11.97 26.69
CA LEU A 423 -4.00 -12.38 27.82
C LEU A 423 -4.81 -13.60 27.42
N LEU A 424 -4.76 -14.65 28.24
CA LEU A 424 -5.53 -15.87 28.02
C LEU A 424 -6.30 -16.26 29.28
N ASP A 425 -7.60 -16.51 29.09
CA ASP A 425 -8.46 -17.08 30.12
C ASP A 425 -8.34 -18.61 30.10
N VAL A 426 -7.79 -19.19 31.17
CA VAL A 426 -7.56 -20.65 31.26
C VAL A 426 -8.85 -21.45 31.39
N VAL A 427 -9.96 -20.79 31.75
CA VAL A 427 -11.28 -21.42 31.87
C VAL A 427 -11.79 -21.91 30.52
N GLU A 428 -11.43 -21.17 29.47
CA GLU A 428 -11.93 -21.36 28.11
C GLU A 428 -10.89 -22.02 27.21
N ASP A 429 -9.80 -22.51 27.82
CA ASP A 429 -8.76 -23.29 27.15
C ASP A 429 -9.21 -24.73 26.92
N LYS A 430 -8.74 -25.32 25.82
CA LYS A 430 -9.16 -26.65 25.37
C LYS A 430 -7.95 -27.48 25.00
N ALA A 431 -8.04 -28.78 25.24
CA ALA A 431 -7.08 -29.73 24.72
C ALA A 431 -7.19 -29.83 23.18
N ARG A 432 -6.04 -29.93 22.51
CA ARG A 432 -5.94 -30.19 21.08
C ARG A 432 -6.33 -31.64 20.80
N LYS A 433 -7.03 -31.86 19.68
CA LYS A 433 -7.48 -33.20 19.28
C LYS A 433 -6.34 -34.11 18.83
N GLU A 434 -5.21 -33.54 18.44
CA GLU A 434 -4.08 -34.25 17.82
C GLU A 434 -3.18 -34.93 18.85
N ASP A 435 -2.83 -34.23 19.94
CA ASP A 435 -1.81 -34.63 20.91
C ASP A 435 -2.28 -34.53 22.38
N GLY A 436 -3.50 -34.03 22.62
CA GLY A 436 -4.03 -33.82 23.97
C GLY A 436 -3.39 -32.65 24.74
N GLU A 437 -2.44 -31.93 24.14
CA GLU A 437 -1.81 -30.75 24.72
C GLU A 437 -2.83 -29.60 24.81
N MET A 438 -2.75 -28.77 25.85
CA MET A 438 -3.58 -27.57 25.93
C MET A 438 -3.22 -26.60 24.81
N TRP A 439 -4.23 -26.01 24.17
CA TRP A 439 -4.01 -25.03 23.11
C TRP A 439 -3.19 -23.83 23.57
N SER A 440 -3.34 -23.39 24.83
CA SER A 440 -2.54 -22.29 25.37
C SER A 440 -1.05 -22.60 25.41
N ASP A 441 -0.68 -23.82 25.77
CA ASP A 441 0.71 -24.26 25.87
C ASP A 441 1.36 -24.37 24.49
N TRP A 442 0.66 -24.99 23.53
CA TRP A 442 1.12 -25.02 22.14
C TRP A 442 1.28 -23.61 21.56
N PHE A 443 0.31 -22.73 21.80
CA PHE A 443 0.33 -21.37 21.26
C PHE A 443 1.46 -20.54 21.87
N GLU A 444 1.67 -20.64 23.19
CA GLU A 444 2.81 -20.00 23.85
C GLU A 444 4.13 -20.52 23.26
N GLN A 445 4.30 -21.83 23.10
CA GLN A 445 5.51 -22.39 22.48
C GLN A 445 5.71 -21.91 21.04
N ALA A 446 4.63 -21.82 20.25
CA ALA A 446 4.69 -21.32 18.87
C ALA A 446 5.12 -19.84 18.83
N LEU A 447 4.58 -18.99 19.70
CA LEU A 447 4.99 -17.59 19.82
C LEU A 447 6.44 -17.47 20.32
N ARG A 448 6.87 -18.29 21.29
CA ARG A 448 8.26 -18.32 21.76
C ARG A 448 9.22 -18.71 20.62
N ARG A 449 8.86 -19.66 19.76
CA ARG A 449 9.65 -19.99 18.55
C ARG A 449 9.80 -18.81 17.58
N LEU A 450 8.81 -17.92 17.50
CA LEU A 450 8.89 -16.69 16.70
C LEU A 450 9.75 -15.61 17.35
N ALA A 451 9.79 -15.57 18.69
CA ALA A 451 10.64 -14.67 19.46
C ALA A 451 12.14 -15.00 19.35
N ILE A 452 12.49 -16.27 19.11
CA ILE A 452 13.86 -16.79 19.28
C ILE A 452 14.72 -16.70 18.01
N ARG A 453 14.18 -16.30 16.85
CA ARG A 453 14.98 -16.23 15.61
C ARG A 453 15.91 -15.00 15.58
N LYS A 454 17.03 -15.03 16.28
CA LYS A 454 18.19 -14.20 15.93
C LYS A 454 18.93 -14.86 14.76
N ALA A 455 18.44 -14.65 13.54
CA ALA A 455 19.19 -15.02 12.34
C ALA A 455 20.43 -14.10 12.21
N PRO A 456 21.55 -14.59 11.64
CA PRO A 456 22.84 -13.91 11.73
C PRO A 456 22.76 -12.54 11.05
N LEU A 457 22.92 -11.43 11.78
CA LEU A 457 23.19 -10.03 11.33
C LEU A 457 22.31 -9.38 10.24
N TRP A 458 21.53 -10.09 9.44
CA TRP A 458 20.76 -9.58 8.29
C TRP A 458 19.25 -9.86 8.40
N ASN A 459 18.78 -10.54 9.45
CA ASN A 459 17.36 -10.76 9.68
C ASN A 459 17.05 -10.69 11.19
N PRO A 460 16.60 -9.52 11.71
CA PRO A 460 16.16 -9.41 13.10
C PRO A 460 14.99 -10.37 13.35
N GLY A 461 14.87 -10.87 14.59
CA GLY A 461 13.74 -11.72 14.96
C GLY A 461 12.42 -11.00 14.67
N LEU A 462 11.38 -11.74 14.28
CA LEU A 462 10.09 -11.14 13.97
C LEU A 462 9.48 -10.41 15.19
N MET A 463 9.90 -10.79 16.40
CA MET A 463 9.44 -10.27 17.68
C MET A 463 10.57 -10.38 18.72
N GLU A 464 10.80 -9.32 19.50
CA GLU A 464 11.92 -9.22 20.46
C GLU A 464 11.51 -9.58 21.89
N GLY A 465 10.20 -9.54 22.19
CA GLY A 465 9.67 -9.87 23.50
C GLY A 465 8.26 -10.44 23.42
N LEU A 466 7.98 -11.41 24.28
CA LEU A 466 6.65 -11.98 24.50
C LEU A 466 6.32 -11.92 25.99
N TRP A 467 5.15 -11.39 26.34
CA TRP A 467 4.59 -11.49 27.69
C TRP A 467 3.27 -12.25 27.64
N PHE A 468 3.25 -13.46 28.19
CA PHE A 468 2.09 -14.35 28.15
C PHE A 468 1.41 -14.41 29.52
N ILE A 469 0.21 -13.86 29.62
CA ILE A 469 -0.51 -13.66 30.88
C ILE A 469 -1.70 -14.64 30.93
N ARG A 470 -1.63 -15.60 31.85
CA ARG A 470 -2.72 -16.54 32.13
C ARG A 470 -3.53 -16.07 33.33
N PHE A 471 -4.84 -16.01 33.18
CA PHE A 471 -5.76 -15.69 34.27
C PHE A 471 -6.97 -16.63 34.24
N ASP A 472 -7.69 -16.72 35.37
CA ASP A 472 -8.93 -17.46 35.53
C ASP A 472 -10.09 -16.47 35.75
N GLY A 473 -10.96 -16.35 34.75
CA GLY A 473 -12.11 -15.45 34.79
C GLY A 473 -13.15 -15.76 35.88
N ARG A 474 -13.10 -16.95 36.52
CA ARG A 474 -14.02 -17.35 37.59
C ARG A 474 -13.58 -16.92 38.99
N ARG A 475 -12.30 -16.58 39.18
CA ARG A 475 -11.76 -16.16 40.48
C ARG A 475 -12.22 -14.76 40.86
N ALA A 476 -12.09 -14.41 42.13
CA ALA A 476 -12.41 -13.08 42.63
C ALA A 476 -11.50 -12.00 42.03
N SER A 477 -11.99 -10.77 41.96
CA SER A 477 -11.18 -9.60 41.58
C SER A 477 -9.98 -9.48 42.53
N GLY A 478 -8.77 -9.35 41.95
CA GLY A 478 -7.51 -9.34 42.70
C GLY A 478 -6.82 -10.69 42.87
N GLU A 479 -7.46 -11.79 42.46
CA GLU A 479 -6.91 -13.16 42.54
C GLU A 479 -7.00 -13.93 41.21
N ARG A 480 -7.15 -13.23 40.08
CA ARG A 480 -7.43 -13.86 38.78
C ARG A 480 -6.20 -14.46 38.13
N LEU A 481 -5.02 -13.91 38.36
CA LEU A 481 -3.78 -14.43 37.77
C LEU A 481 -3.48 -15.85 38.29
N VAL A 482 -3.14 -16.75 37.37
CA VAL A 482 -2.88 -18.15 37.72
C VAL A 482 -1.56 -18.31 38.48
N ASP A 483 -0.53 -17.56 38.06
CA ASP A 483 0.80 -17.52 38.70
C ASP A 483 1.32 -16.07 38.69
N PRO A 484 0.93 -15.24 39.69
CA PRO A 484 1.31 -13.83 39.74
C PRO A 484 2.83 -13.63 39.74
N THR A 485 3.57 -14.44 40.50
CA THR A 485 5.03 -14.32 40.63
C THR A 485 5.73 -14.55 39.30
N ARG A 486 5.32 -15.58 38.54
CA ARG A 486 5.85 -15.82 37.20
C ARG A 486 5.48 -14.72 36.23
N VAL A 487 4.23 -14.24 36.27
CA VAL A 487 3.73 -13.17 35.39
C VAL A 487 4.50 -11.86 35.61
N GLU A 488 4.79 -11.49 36.86
CA GLU A 488 5.59 -10.30 37.18
C GLU A 488 7.02 -10.43 36.65
N ARG A 489 7.66 -11.60 36.88
CA ARG A 489 9.01 -11.88 36.38
C ARG A 489 9.08 -11.81 34.86
N GLU A 490 8.19 -12.51 34.16
CA GLU A 490 8.14 -12.51 32.69
C GLU A 490 7.82 -11.11 32.13
N GLY A 491 7.00 -10.32 32.83
CA GLY A 491 6.74 -8.92 32.47
C GLY A 491 7.98 -8.03 32.59
N GLY A 492 8.76 -8.21 33.65
CA GLY A 492 10.06 -7.54 33.80
C GLY A 492 11.06 -7.93 32.70
N GLU A 493 11.15 -9.22 32.38
CA GLU A 493 11.98 -9.73 31.28
C GLU A 493 11.55 -9.19 29.92
N PHE A 494 10.25 -9.12 29.66
CA PHE A 494 9.67 -8.54 28.46
C PHE A 494 10.07 -7.08 28.27
N ILE A 495 9.86 -6.23 29.29
CA ILE A 495 10.24 -4.82 29.23
C ILE A 495 11.74 -4.67 29.00
N ARG A 496 12.55 -5.42 29.74
CA ARG A 496 14.01 -5.39 29.61
C ARG A 496 14.46 -5.77 28.20
N ALA A 497 13.88 -6.83 27.62
CA ALA A 497 14.21 -7.28 26.26
C ALA A 497 13.94 -6.17 25.22
N LEU A 498 12.77 -5.53 25.30
CA LEU A 498 12.43 -4.43 24.38
C LEU A 498 13.38 -3.24 24.51
N LEU A 499 13.70 -2.82 25.74
CA LEU A 499 14.57 -1.66 25.96
C LEU A 499 16.03 -1.93 25.54
N CYS A 500 16.53 -3.14 25.80
CA CYS A 500 17.87 -3.54 25.35
C CYS A 500 17.98 -3.55 23.82
N GLU A 501 17.01 -4.13 23.11
CA GLU A 501 16.99 -4.11 21.64
C GLU A 501 16.79 -2.69 21.09
N LEU A 502 16.02 -1.84 21.78
CA LEU A 502 15.81 -0.45 21.38
C LEU A 502 17.11 0.35 21.47
N GLN A 503 17.84 0.18 22.58
CA GLN A 503 19.11 0.87 22.79
C GLN A 503 20.21 0.33 21.86
N LEU A 504 20.17 -0.96 21.53
CA LEU A 504 21.06 -1.56 20.54
C LEU A 504 20.85 -0.98 19.13
N ARG A 505 19.59 -0.82 18.71
CA ARG A 505 19.23 -0.34 17.36
C ARG A 505 19.29 1.17 17.24
N GLU A 506 18.99 1.90 18.30
CA GLU A 506 18.96 3.36 18.34
C GLU A 506 19.69 3.90 19.59
N PRO A 507 21.03 3.90 19.59
CA PRO A 507 21.83 4.36 20.74
C PRO A 507 21.58 5.81 21.15
N ALA A 508 20.99 6.62 20.26
CA ALA A 508 20.61 8.01 20.53
C ALA A 508 19.35 8.14 21.42
N VAL A 509 18.62 7.05 21.66
CA VAL A 509 17.51 7.04 22.63
C VAL A 509 18.11 6.98 24.04
N GLU A 510 18.10 8.11 24.74
CA GLU A 510 18.53 8.18 26.13
C GLU A 510 17.45 7.64 27.07
N LEU A 511 17.75 6.51 27.73
CA LEU A 511 16.91 5.97 28.80
C LEU A 511 17.23 6.68 30.11
N ARG A 512 16.21 6.93 30.94
CA ARG A 512 16.41 7.61 32.24
C ARG A 512 17.26 6.81 33.23
N GLN A 513 17.45 5.51 33.00
CA GLN A 513 18.26 4.63 33.82
C GLN A 513 19.10 3.72 32.92
N PRO A 514 20.38 3.46 33.26
CA PRO A 514 21.21 2.53 32.51
C PRO A 514 20.66 1.10 32.63
N LEU A 515 20.55 0.39 31.51
CA LEU A 515 20.14 -1.00 31.46
C LEU A 515 21.34 -1.95 31.39
N ASP A 516 21.32 -2.98 32.22
CA ASP A 516 22.22 -4.12 32.07
C ASP A 516 21.61 -5.14 31.10
N CYS A 517 22.16 -5.18 29.90
CA CYS A 517 21.77 -6.12 28.84
C CYS A 517 22.64 -7.39 28.81
N ASN A 518 23.63 -7.51 29.71
CA ASN A 518 24.51 -8.67 29.79
C ASN A 518 23.78 -9.83 30.51
N GLY A 519 23.00 -10.60 29.76
CA GLY A 519 22.29 -11.76 30.30
C GLY A 519 21.11 -12.26 29.48
N LEU A 520 20.63 -11.46 28.51
CA LEU A 520 19.54 -11.86 27.61
C LEU A 520 19.93 -12.99 26.61
N ASN A 521 21.21 -13.39 26.58
CA ASN A 521 21.72 -14.50 25.78
C ASN A 521 21.42 -15.90 26.36
N SER A 522 20.76 -16.01 27.53
CA SER A 522 20.48 -17.32 28.15
C SER A 522 19.17 -17.98 27.68
N LEU A 523 18.29 -17.27 26.98
CA LEU A 523 17.07 -17.83 26.37
C LEU A 523 17.28 -18.30 24.92
N ALA A 524 18.51 -18.21 24.41
CA ALA A 524 18.91 -18.55 23.05
C ALA A 524 19.91 -19.73 22.98
N ARG A 525 19.98 -20.56 24.02
CA ARG A 525 20.64 -21.88 23.99
C ARG A 525 19.66 -22.98 24.34
#